data_AF-A0A418RU57-F1
#
_entry.id   AF-A0A418RU57-F1
#
_cell.length_a   1.000
_cell.length_b   1.000
_cell.length_c   1.000
_cell.angle_alpha   90.00
_cell.angle_beta   90.00
_cell.angle_gamma   90.00
#
_symmetry.space_group_name_H-M   'P 1'
#
loop_
_entity.id
_entity.type
_entity.pdbx_description
1 polymer ?
#
loop_
_entity_poly.entity_id
_entity_poly.type
_entity_poly.pdbx_seq_one_letter_code
_entity_poly.pdbx_strand_id
1 'polypeptide(L)'
;MVFFAAALLLICQTGMPNVPARDDFAFNANLVIIGIAIFSTLFLTIWVVENARLCKKLIEHLSINPSEWHAEAIAWATKEKCIAVDCVNEWLDIYLVTQLTKIMQPLIWGPIGCIALMLLARSPVTDNWDLPWGLEIIFVFILCYAISAEVFLQRGAQQARTKAVDQLTDKIRNKRNEGEKNEWDIKRIEVEIERIKDLREGAFLPWYQLPVLQSFGGLSSLWLALQYITNLLENGSLGH
;
A
#
# COMPACT_ATOMS: atom_id res chain seq x y z
N MET A 1 5.54 -16.17 11.90
CA MET A 1 5.75 -17.55 12.42
C MET A 1 4.83 -18.56 11.74
N VAL A 2 3.49 -18.47 11.87
CA VAL A 2 2.54 -19.44 11.25
C VAL A 2 2.66 -19.51 9.73
N PHE A 3 2.81 -18.36 9.06
CA PHE A 3 3.00 -18.30 7.60
C PHE A 3 4.29 -18.97 7.12
N PHE A 4 5.35 -18.85 7.92
CA PHE A 4 6.65 -19.44 7.62
C PHE A 4 6.60 -20.96 7.78
N ALA A 5 5.95 -21.44 8.83
CA ALA A 5 5.72 -22.88 9.04
C ALA A 5 4.85 -23.48 7.93
N ALA A 6 3.79 -22.78 7.49
CA ALA A 6 2.95 -23.22 6.38
C ALA A 6 3.71 -23.25 5.04
N ALA A 7 4.53 -22.23 4.76
CA ALA A 7 5.40 -22.21 3.58
C ALA A 7 6.42 -23.36 3.58
N LEU A 8 7.04 -23.65 4.73
CA LEU A 8 7.99 -24.76 4.89
C LEU A 8 7.29 -26.12 4.72
N LEU A 9 6.07 -26.26 5.24
CA LEU A 9 5.28 -27.48 5.15
C LEU A 9 4.81 -27.74 3.71
N LEU A 10 4.43 -26.70 2.97
CA LEU A 10 4.11 -26.78 1.55
C LEU A 10 5.33 -27.18 0.71
N ILE A 11 6.49 -26.58 0.95
CA ILE A 11 7.74 -26.95 0.25
C ILE A 11 8.10 -28.42 0.50
N CYS A 12 7.92 -28.93 1.74
CA CYS A 12 8.13 -30.34 2.03
C CYS A 12 7.14 -31.28 1.34
N GLN A 13 5.93 -30.82 0.99
CA GLN A 13 4.89 -31.63 0.36
C GLN A 13 4.94 -31.65 -1.17
N THR A 14 5.42 -30.58 -1.82
CA THR A 14 5.33 -30.43 -3.28
C THR A 14 6.51 -30.97 -4.08
N GLY A 15 7.55 -31.50 -3.41
CA GLY A 15 8.76 -32.01 -4.06
C GLY A 15 9.81 -30.93 -4.34
N MET A 16 11.06 -31.34 -4.54
CA MET A 16 12.18 -30.44 -4.83
C MET A 16 12.05 -29.84 -6.24
N PRO A 17 12.36 -28.55 -6.45
CA PRO A 17 12.39 -27.94 -7.79
C PRO A 17 13.30 -28.74 -8.71
N ASN A 18 12.86 -28.99 -9.94
CA ASN A 18 13.70 -29.60 -10.97
C ASN A 18 14.72 -28.55 -11.42
N VAL A 19 15.90 -28.59 -10.81
CA VAL A 19 17.00 -27.71 -11.19
C VAL A 19 17.86 -28.50 -12.18
N PRO A 20 18.16 -27.97 -13.38
CA PRO A 20 19.16 -28.55 -14.28
C PRO A 20 20.57 -28.32 -13.70
N ALA A 21 20.80 -28.79 -12.47
CA ALA A 21 22.06 -28.69 -11.77
C ALA A 21 22.91 -29.90 -12.15
N ARG A 22 24.07 -29.63 -12.75
CA ARG A 22 25.05 -30.65 -13.11
C ARG A 22 25.76 -31.24 -11.89
N ASP A 23 25.86 -30.47 -10.79
CA ASP A 23 26.59 -30.80 -9.55
C ASP A 23 25.74 -30.53 -8.30
N ASP A 24 25.91 -31.36 -7.25
CA ASP A 24 25.21 -31.25 -5.95
C ASP A 24 25.40 -29.89 -5.26
N PHE A 25 26.55 -29.25 -5.47
CA PHE A 25 26.84 -27.92 -4.93
C PHE A 25 25.92 -26.85 -5.54
N ALA A 26 25.69 -26.89 -6.85
CA ALA A 26 24.84 -25.93 -7.54
C ALA A 26 23.37 -26.08 -7.10
N PHE A 27 22.92 -27.32 -6.87
CA PHE A 27 21.59 -27.61 -6.34
C PHE A 27 21.40 -27.02 -4.93
N ASN A 28 22.33 -27.30 -4.02
CA ASN A 28 22.28 -26.81 -2.64
C ASN A 28 22.39 -25.27 -2.56
N ALA A 29 23.29 -24.67 -3.33
CA ALA A 29 23.43 -23.21 -3.40
C ALA A 29 22.13 -22.56 -3.88
N ASN A 30 21.49 -23.11 -4.91
CA ASN A 30 20.22 -22.63 -5.42
C ASN A 30 19.11 -22.69 -4.36
N LEU A 31 18.99 -23.80 -3.62
CA LEU A 31 18.00 -23.92 -2.54
C LEU A 31 18.23 -22.90 -1.41
N VAL A 32 19.49 -22.69 -1.02
CA VAL A 32 19.86 -21.70 0.00
C VAL A 32 19.51 -20.28 -0.46
N ILE A 33 19.80 -19.94 -1.72
CA ILE A 33 19.48 -18.62 -2.30
C ILE A 33 17.97 -18.39 -2.31
N ILE A 34 17.17 -19.37 -2.75
CA ILE A 34 15.70 -19.27 -2.74
C ILE A 34 15.20 -19.08 -1.31
N GLY A 35 15.68 -19.87 -0.36
CA GLY A 35 15.30 -19.79 1.04
C GLY A 35 15.57 -18.40 1.63
N ILE A 36 16.76 -17.86 1.40
CA ILE A 36 17.15 -16.51 1.85
C ILE A 36 16.28 -15.43 1.17
N ALA A 37 16.02 -15.55 -0.13
CA ALA A 37 15.21 -14.59 -0.87
C ALA A 37 13.74 -14.58 -0.39
N ILE A 38 13.14 -15.75 -0.18
CA ILE A 38 11.78 -15.87 0.40
C ILE A 38 11.76 -15.29 1.82
N PHE A 39 12.74 -15.64 2.66
CA PHE A 39 12.82 -15.12 4.03
C PHE A 39 12.95 -13.60 4.08
N SER A 40 13.86 -13.05 3.27
CA SER A 40 14.09 -11.60 3.17
C SER A 40 12.84 -10.87 2.68
N THR A 41 12.18 -11.39 1.64
CA THR A 41 10.95 -10.81 1.09
C THR A 41 9.79 -10.86 2.09
N LEU A 42 9.63 -11.99 2.80
CA LEU A 42 8.65 -12.13 3.87
C LEU A 42 8.90 -11.14 5.02
N PHE A 43 10.15 -11.02 5.46
CA PHE A 43 10.54 -10.09 6.51
C PHE A 43 10.21 -8.66 6.12
N LEU A 44 10.61 -8.25 4.90
CA LEU A 44 10.28 -6.94 4.34
C LEU A 44 8.77 -6.73 4.28
N THR A 45 8.01 -7.71 3.79
CA THR A 45 6.55 -7.60 3.67
C THR A 45 5.88 -7.44 5.03
N ILE A 46 6.26 -8.24 6.02
CA ILE A 46 5.75 -8.11 7.40
C ILE A 46 6.07 -6.73 7.95
N TRP A 47 7.32 -6.28 7.80
CA TRP A 47 7.75 -4.96 8.25
C TRP A 47 6.89 -3.85 7.65
N VAL A 48 6.69 -3.87 6.33
CA VAL A 48 5.85 -2.88 5.63
C VAL A 48 4.41 -2.90 6.15
N VAL A 49 3.80 -4.09 6.25
CA VAL A 49 2.41 -4.24 6.69
C VAL A 49 2.22 -3.75 8.12
N GLU A 50 3.14 -4.07 9.03
CA GLU A 50 3.05 -3.60 10.42
C GLU A 50 3.17 -2.08 10.52
N ASN A 51 4.10 -1.47 9.78
CA ASN A 51 4.20 -0.01 9.73
C ASN A 51 2.92 0.63 9.14
N ALA A 52 2.34 0.04 8.08
CA ALA A 52 1.07 0.52 7.52
C ALA A 52 -0.09 0.42 8.53
N ARG A 53 -0.17 -0.68 9.30
CA ARG A 53 -1.14 -0.84 10.39
C ARG A 53 -0.94 0.21 11.49
N LEU A 54 0.30 0.50 11.87
CA LEU A 54 0.61 1.53 12.88
C LEU A 54 0.18 2.92 12.40
N CYS A 55 0.48 3.27 11.15
CA CYS A 55 -0.01 4.51 10.54
C CYS A 55 -1.53 4.59 10.55
N LYS A 56 -2.23 3.50 10.16
CA LYS A 56 -3.69 3.46 10.22
C LYS A 56 -4.22 3.70 11.64
N LYS A 57 -3.66 3.04 12.65
CA LYS A 57 -4.06 3.23 14.05
C LYS A 57 -3.80 4.65 14.55
N LEU A 58 -2.68 5.24 14.15
CA LEU A 58 -2.37 6.64 14.47
C LEU A 58 -3.43 7.57 13.87
N ILE A 59 -3.77 7.37 12.59
CA ILE A 59 -4.82 8.12 11.91
C ILE A 59 -6.18 7.94 12.59
N GLU A 60 -6.53 6.71 12.99
CA GLU A 60 -7.76 6.43 13.74
C GLU A 60 -7.78 7.15 15.09
N HIS A 61 -6.66 7.19 15.82
CA HIS A 61 -6.57 7.90 17.10
C HIS A 61 -6.61 9.43 16.95
N LEU A 62 -5.93 9.98 15.95
CA LEU A 62 -5.99 11.41 15.61
C LEU A 62 -7.39 11.81 15.18
N SER A 63 -8.06 10.92 14.47
CA SER A 63 -9.45 11.10 14.10
C SER A 63 -10.31 11.17 15.36
N ILE A 64 -10.24 10.20 16.29
CA ILE A 64 -11.14 10.11 17.46
C ILE A 64 -11.05 11.32 18.41
N ASN A 65 -9.85 11.80 18.73
CA ASN A 65 -9.65 12.87 19.71
C ASN A 65 -9.45 14.23 19.02
N PRO A 66 -10.01 15.34 19.54
CA PRO A 66 -9.70 16.66 19.01
C PRO A 66 -8.20 16.91 19.09
N SER A 67 -7.58 17.17 17.95
CA SER A 67 -6.13 17.37 17.84
C SER A 67 -5.75 18.76 18.32
N GLU A 68 -5.07 18.84 19.46
CA GLU A 68 -4.43 20.08 19.92
C GLU A 68 -3.02 20.17 19.33
N TRP A 69 -2.91 20.89 18.22
CA TRP A 69 -1.63 21.11 17.54
C TRP A 69 -0.78 22.16 18.27
N HIS A 70 0.54 21.97 18.26
CA HIS A 70 1.47 22.92 18.86
C HIS A 70 1.38 24.29 18.18
N ALA A 71 1.57 25.38 18.94
CA ALA A 71 1.37 26.74 18.45
C ALA A 71 2.22 27.09 17.22
N GLU A 72 3.41 26.51 17.10
CA GLU A 72 4.28 26.69 15.92
C GLU A 72 3.68 26.09 14.65
N ALA A 73 3.03 24.92 14.72
CA ALA A 73 2.39 24.29 13.57
C ALA A 73 1.17 25.09 13.09
N ILE A 74 0.40 25.63 14.04
CA ILE A 74 -0.72 26.53 13.77
C ILE A 74 -0.23 27.82 13.11
N ALA A 75 0.84 28.42 13.65
CA ALA A 75 1.44 29.64 13.11
C ALA A 75 1.97 29.42 11.68
N TRP A 76 2.64 28.29 11.43
CA TRP A 76 3.10 27.90 10.10
C TRP A 76 1.94 27.76 9.11
N ALA A 77 0.90 27.00 9.46
CA ALA A 77 -0.27 26.79 8.59
C ALA A 77 -1.04 28.10 8.32
N THR A 78 -1.20 28.95 9.33
CA THR A 78 -1.92 30.22 9.19
C THR A 78 -1.11 31.24 8.40
N LYS A 79 0.20 31.33 8.63
CA LYS A 79 1.06 32.36 8.02
C LYS A 79 1.52 32.01 6.61
N GLU A 80 1.89 30.75 6.39
CA GLU A 80 2.53 30.32 5.14
C GLU A 80 1.55 29.70 4.15
N LYS A 81 0.48 29.07 4.64
CA LYS A 81 -0.58 28.49 3.81
C LYS A 81 -1.89 29.30 3.80
N CYS A 82 -1.95 30.39 4.56
CA CYS A 82 -3.08 31.32 4.65
C CYS A 82 -4.43 30.64 4.99
N ILE A 83 -4.39 29.59 5.82
CA ILE A 83 -5.56 28.82 6.23
C ILE A 83 -6.30 29.57 7.35
N ALA A 84 -7.64 29.46 7.36
CA ALA A 84 -8.44 30.04 8.44
C ALA A 84 -8.15 29.36 9.78
N VAL A 85 -7.98 30.15 10.85
CA VAL A 85 -7.67 29.65 12.21
C VAL A 85 -8.70 28.62 12.66
N ASP A 86 -9.98 28.82 12.30
CA ASP A 86 -11.08 27.94 12.65
C ASP A 86 -10.99 26.53 12.04
N CYS A 87 -10.20 26.32 10.97
CA CYS A 87 -10.08 25.06 10.24
C CYS A 87 -8.66 24.49 10.25
N VAL A 88 -7.74 25.13 10.97
CA VAL A 88 -6.31 24.84 10.87
C VAL A 88 -5.99 23.45 11.42
N ASN A 89 -6.72 23.00 12.43
CA ASN A 89 -6.51 21.69 13.07
C ASN A 89 -6.94 20.55 12.13
N GLU A 90 -8.14 20.64 11.55
CA GLU A 90 -8.63 19.62 10.61
C GLU A 90 -7.77 19.54 9.35
N TRP A 91 -7.27 20.69 8.89
CA TRP A 91 -6.34 20.73 7.76
C TRP A 91 -4.98 20.13 8.12
N LEU A 92 -4.44 20.42 9.31
CA LEU A 92 -3.17 19.87 9.79
C LEU A 92 -3.23 18.34 9.95
N ASP A 93 -4.37 17.80 10.41
CA ASP A 93 -4.59 16.36 10.48
C ASP A 93 -4.48 15.71 9.10
N ILE A 94 -5.18 16.25 8.11
CA ILE A 94 -5.14 15.74 6.73
C ILE A 94 -3.75 15.92 6.13
N TYR A 95 -3.09 17.05 6.37
CA TYR A 95 -1.74 17.28 5.91
C TYR A 95 -0.77 16.24 6.49
N LEU A 96 -0.85 15.96 7.80
CA LEU A 96 -0.05 14.93 8.45
C LEU A 96 -0.33 13.55 7.84
N VAL A 97 -1.59 13.17 7.65
CA VAL A 97 -1.96 11.91 6.99
C VAL A 97 -1.36 11.83 5.59
N THR A 98 -1.42 12.92 4.82
CA THR A 98 -0.87 12.98 3.47
C THR A 98 0.65 12.78 3.46
N GLN A 99 1.37 13.44 4.38
CA GLN A 99 2.83 13.30 4.48
C GLN A 99 3.25 11.90 4.94
N LEU A 100 2.61 11.35 5.97
CA LEU A 100 2.88 10.00 6.46
C LEU A 100 2.67 8.96 5.36
N THR A 101 1.57 9.06 4.64
CA THR A 101 1.22 8.09 3.60
C THR A 101 2.11 8.21 2.37
N LYS A 102 2.53 9.43 2.00
CA LYS A 102 3.48 9.67 0.91
C LYS A 102 4.85 9.04 1.15
N ILE A 103 5.33 9.08 2.39
CA ILE A 103 6.61 8.44 2.78
C ILE A 103 6.50 6.92 2.75
N MET A 104 5.33 6.38 3.11
CA MET A 104 5.09 4.94 3.20
C MET A 104 4.89 4.28 1.84
N GLN A 105 4.39 5.02 0.85
CA GLN A 105 4.08 4.49 -0.48
C GLN A 105 5.27 3.83 -1.20
N PRO A 106 6.49 4.41 -1.29
CA PRO A 106 7.63 3.74 -1.90
C PRO A 106 8.06 2.47 -1.14
N LEU A 107 7.83 2.41 0.17
CA LEU A 107 8.17 1.24 0.99
C LEU A 107 7.30 0.02 0.62
N ILE A 108 6.02 0.25 0.25
CA ILE A 108 5.08 -0.80 -0.17
C ILE A 108 5.50 -1.46 -1.49
N TRP A 109 6.18 -0.73 -2.39
CA TRP A 109 6.66 -1.26 -3.66
C TRP A 109 7.86 -2.21 -3.53
N GLY A 110 8.64 -2.11 -2.45
CA GLY A 110 9.79 -2.97 -2.19
C GLY A 110 9.48 -4.48 -2.28
N PRO A 111 8.56 -5.01 -1.46
CA PRO A 111 8.24 -6.44 -1.49
C PRO A 111 7.62 -6.88 -2.83
N ILE A 112 6.81 -6.04 -3.48
CA ILE A 112 6.24 -6.33 -4.81
C ILE A 112 7.35 -6.48 -5.85
N GLY A 113 8.33 -5.57 -5.83
CA GLY A 113 9.50 -5.63 -6.71
C GLY A 113 10.34 -6.89 -6.48
N CYS A 114 10.56 -7.28 -5.22
CA CYS A 114 11.25 -8.53 -4.89
C CYS A 114 10.51 -9.75 -5.44
N ILE A 115 9.19 -9.84 -5.26
CA ILE A 115 8.38 -10.96 -5.78
C ILE A 115 8.43 -11.00 -7.31
N ALA A 116 8.27 -9.85 -7.97
CA ALA A 116 8.34 -9.77 -9.43
C ALA A 116 9.71 -10.21 -9.96
N LEU A 117 10.80 -9.78 -9.32
CA LEU A 117 12.15 -10.21 -9.67
C LEU A 117 12.34 -11.72 -9.48
N MET A 118 11.81 -12.28 -8.40
CA MET A 118 11.86 -13.73 -8.15
C MET A 118 11.08 -14.52 -9.20
N LEU A 119 9.90 -14.05 -9.60
CA LEU A 119 9.10 -14.67 -10.65
C LEU A 119 9.79 -14.60 -12.02
N LEU A 120 10.37 -13.45 -12.36
CA LEU A 120 11.10 -13.27 -13.62
C LEU A 120 12.35 -14.16 -13.68
N ALA A 121 13.12 -14.22 -12.60
CA ALA A 121 14.29 -15.08 -12.47
C ALA A 121 13.96 -16.59 -12.53
N ARG A 122 12.69 -16.94 -12.38
CA ARG A 122 12.20 -18.32 -12.43
C ARG A 122 11.30 -18.59 -13.62
N SER A 123 11.23 -17.66 -14.57
CA SER A 123 10.41 -17.87 -15.75
C SER A 123 11.02 -19.00 -16.61
N PRO A 124 10.20 -19.90 -17.17
CA PRO A 124 10.67 -20.93 -18.11
C PRO A 124 11.34 -20.31 -19.36
N VAL A 125 11.05 -19.05 -19.68
CA VAL A 125 11.70 -18.29 -20.77
C VAL A 125 13.20 -18.09 -20.54
N THR A 126 13.63 -17.96 -19.28
CA THR A 126 15.05 -17.75 -18.95
C THR A 126 15.88 -19.03 -18.96
N ASP A 127 15.34 -20.18 -18.53
CA ASP A 127 16.14 -21.43 -18.46
C ASP A 127 15.32 -22.73 -18.26
N ASN A 128 14.03 -22.79 -18.67
CA ASN A 128 13.16 -23.96 -18.45
C ASN A 128 13.15 -24.47 -16.98
N TRP A 129 13.14 -23.53 -16.02
CA TRP A 129 13.04 -23.88 -14.60
C TRP A 129 11.60 -24.31 -14.30
N ASP A 130 11.41 -25.55 -13.84
CA ASP A 130 10.11 -25.97 -13.31
C ASP A 130 9.92 -25.36 -11.91
N LEU A 131 8.90 -24.52 -11.77
CA LEU A 131 8.51 -23.97 -10.48
C LEU A 131 7.46 -24.92 -9.85
N PRO A 132 7.75 -25.55 -8.70
CA PRO A 132 6.72 -26.28 -7.98
C PRO A 132 5.54 -25.36 -7.67
N TRP A 133 4.33 -25.84 -7.96
CA TRP A 133 3.07 -25.16 -7.64
C TRP A 133 2.98 -24.68 -6.19
N GLY A 134 3.66 -25.35 -5.24
CA GLY A 134 3.77 -24.89 -3.86
C GLY A 134 4.46 -23.53 -3.69
N LEU A 135 5.52 -23.25 -4.46
CA LEU A 135 6.23 -21.97 -4.44
C LEU A 135 5.38 -20.85 -5.08
N GLU A 136 4.65 -21.16 -6.14
CA GLU A 136 3.71 -20.21 -6.77
C GLU A 136 2.65 -19.76 -5.77
N ILE A 137 2.04 -20.71 -5.06
CA ILE A 137 1.04 -20.42 -4.03
C ILE A 137 1.64 -19.48 -2.96
N ILE A 138 2.86 -19.76 -2.49
CA ILE A 138 3.54 -18.90 -1.51
C ILE A 138 3.72 -17.49 -2.06
N PHE A 139 4.18 -17.31 -3.30
CA PHE A 139 4.34 -15.98 -3.88
C PHE A 139 3.03 -15.22 -4.00
N VAL A 140 1.95 -15.88 -4.46
CA VAL A 140 0.62 -15.27 -4.52
C VAL A 140 0.17 -14.82 -3.14
N PHE A 141 0.38 -15.65 -2.12
CA PHE A 141 0.05 -15.32 -0.74
C PHE A 141 0.85 -14.12 -0.19
N ILE A 142 2.16 -14.07 -0.44
CA ILE A 142 3.01 -12.94 -0.03
C ILE A 142 2.58 -11.67 -0.75
N LEU A 143 2.26 -11.76 -2.05
CA LEU A 143 1.79 -10.64 -2.85
C LEU A 143 0.46 -10.09 -2.32
N CYS A 144 -0.52 -10.97 -2.08
CA CYS A 144 -1.79 -10.60 -1.45
C CYS A 144 -1.58 -9.94 -0.08
N TYR A 145 -0.63 -10.45 0.70
CA TYR A 145 -0.29 -9.86 1.99
C TYR A 145 0.36 -8.47 1.85
N ALA A 146 1.26 -8.27 0.88
CA ALA A 146 1.84 -6.96 0.57
C ALA A 146 0.76 -5.94 0.14
N ILE A 147 -0.16 -6.34 -0.73
CA ILE A 147 -1.29 -5.49 -1.18
C ILE A 147 -2.17 -5.07 -0.01
N SER A 148 -2.33 -5.91 1.01
CA SER A 148 -3.12 -5.57 2.20
C SER A 148 -2.62 -4.32 2.94
N ALA A 149 -1.32 -4.03 2.90
CA ALA A 149 -0.73 -2.82 3.49
C ALA A 149 -1.31 -1.54 2.86
N GLU A 150 -1.37 -1.49 1.53
CA GLU A 150 -1.95 -0.37 0.78
C GLU A 150 -3.44 -0.21 1.11
N VAL A 151 -4.18 -1.32 1.18
CA VAL A 151 -5.61 -1.30 1.52
C VAL A 151 -5.84 -0.73 2.92
N PHE A 152 -5.02 -1.11 3.91
CA PHE A 152 -5.12 -0.55 5.26
C PHE A 152 -4.85 0.95 5.28
N LEU A 153 -3.86 1.41 4.52
CA LEU A 153 -3.48 2.80 4.44
C LEU A 153 -4.58 3.66 3.79
N GLN A 154 -5.16 3.17 2.68
CA GLN A 154 -6.26 3.85 1.99
C GLN A 154 -7.52 3.93 2.84
N ARG A 155 -7.85 2.86 3.56
CA ARG A 155 -9.00 2.88 4.48
C ARG A 155 -8.81 3.91 5.60
N GLY A 156 -7.62 3.98 6.19
CA GLY A 156 -7.30 4.98 7.21
C GLY A 156 -7.40 6.41 6.68
N ALA A 157 -6.85 6.66 5.49
CA ALA A 157 -6.93 7.96 4.84
C ALA A 157 -8.39 8.35 4.54
N GLN A 158 -9.18 7.46 3.95
CA GLN A 158 -10.60 7.70 3.67
C GLN A 158 -11.40 8.03 4.94
N GLN A 159 -11.14 7.32 6.04
CA GLN A 159 -11.77 7.62 7.34
C GLN A 159 -11.40 9.02 7.85
N ALA A 160 -10.13 9.41 7.75
CA ALA A 160 -9.69 10.76 8.14
C ALA A 160 -10.38 11.85 7.32
N ARG A 161 -10.47 11.65 6.00
CA ARG A 161 -11.14 12.60 5.10
C ARG A 161 -12.63 12.74 5.41
N THR A 162 -13.35 11.63 5.58
CA THR A 162 -14.78 11.69 5.92
C THR A 162 -14.97 12.45 7.22
N LYS A 163 -14.16 12.15 8.25
CA LYS A 163 -14.29 12.85 9.54
C LYS A 163 -13.99 14.34 9.47
N ALA A 164 -12.93 14.74 8.78
CA ALA A 164 -12.60 16.15 8.61
C ALA A 164 -13.72 16.91 7.88
N VAL A 165 -14.30 16.31 6.84
CA VAL A 165 -15.45 16.90 6.12
C VAL A 165 -16.66 17.02 7.04
N ASP A 166 -16.95 16.01 7.86
CA ASP A 166 -18.07 16.03 8.81
C ASP A 166 -17.87 17.13 9.86
N GLN A 167 -16.67 17.24 10.45
CA GLN A 167 -16.33 18.28 11.44
C GLN A 167 -16.44 19.70 10.85
N LEU A 168 -15.93 19.92 9.64
CA LEU A 168 -16.02 21.21 8.97
C LEU A 168 -17.48 21.55 8.59
N THR A 169 -18.28 20.54 8.20
CA THR A 169 -19.71 20.72 7.90
C THR A 169 -20.51 21.07 9.16
N ASP A 170 -20.21 20.42 10.29
CA ASP A 170 -20.81 20.75 11.59
C ASP A 170 -20.46 22.18 12.04
N LYS A 171 -19.22 22.65 11.81
CA LYS A 171 -18.83 24.05 12.06
C LYS A 171 -19.64 25.03 11.23
N ILE A 172 -19.85 24.76 9.93
CA ILE A 172 -20.70 25.59 9.07
C ILE A 172 -22.14 25.63 9.61
N ARG A 173 -22.69 24.48 10.02
CA ARG A 173 -24.05 24.39 10.57
C ARG A 173 -24.19 25.23 11.85
N ASN A 174 -23.21 25.15 12.75
CA ASN A 174 -23.23 25.92 13.99
C ASN A 174 -23.16 27.44 13.72
N LYS A 175 -22.23 27.90 12.86
CA LYS A 175 -22.15 29.33 12.48
C LYS A 175 -23.44 29.85 11.84
N ARG A 176 -24.08 29.04 10.99
CA ARG A 176 -25.36 29.41 10.36
C ARG A 176 -26.51 29.49 11.37
N ASN A 177 -26.53 28.60 12.37
CA ASN A 177 -27.55 28.57 13.42
C ASN A 177 -27.39 29.72 14.44
N GLU A 178 -26.16 30.13 14.73
CA GLU A 178 -25.84 31.26 15.64
C GLU A 178 -26.17 32.63 15.01
N GLY A 179 -26.57 32.66 13.74
CA GLY A 179 -26.94 33.90 13.04
C GLY A 179 -25.74 34.74 12.60
N GLU A 180 -24.50 34.22 12.75
CA GLU A 180 -23.30 34.81 12.16
C GLU A 180 -23.38 34.72 10.63
N LYS A 181 -23.89 35.78 10.01
CA LYS A 181 -23.95 35.94 8.54
C LYS A 181 -22.61 36.33 7.93
N ASN A 182 -21.48 35.88 8.49
CA ASN A 182 -20.20 36.03 7.81
C ASN A 182 -20.12 34.99 6.68
N GLU A 183 -20.83 35.27 5.58
CA GLU A 183 -20.83 34.47 4.36
C GLU A 183 -19.40 34.22 3.84
N TRP A 184 -18.47 35.13 4.09
CA TRP A 184 -17.07 34.96 3.71
C TRP A 184 -16.35 33.87 4.51
N ASP A 185 -16.64 33.74 5.82
CA ASP A 185 -16.08 32.70 6.67
C ASP A 185 -16.62 31.34 6.25
N ILE A 186 -17.94 31.23 6.06
CA ILE A 186 -18.58 30.00 5.60
C ILE A 186 -18.01 29.56 4.25
N LYS A 187 -17.86 30.51 3.31
CA LYS A 187 -17.30 30.23 1.98
C LYS A 187 -15.84 29.78 2.05
N ARG A 188 -15.04 30.28 3.00
CA ARG A 188 -13.67 29.78 3.22
C ARG A 188 -13.66 28.32 3.67
N ILE A 189 -14.54 27.95 4.60
CA ILE A 189 -14.64 26.56 5.07
C ILE A 189 -15.09 25.64 3.93
N GLU A 190 -16.07 26.06 3.12
CA GLU A 190 -16.53 25.30 1.93
C GLU A 190 -15.41 25.07 0.92
N VAL A 191 -14.58 26.09 0.66
CA VAL A 191 -13.40 25.96 -0.23
C VAL A 191 -12.40 24.94 0.33
N GLU A 192 -12.17 24.92 1.63
CA GLU A 192 -11.28 23.92 2.25
C GLU A 192 -11.87 22.51 2.22
N ILE A 193 -13.18 22.35 2.44
CA ILE A 193 -13.87 21.06 2.25
C ILE A 193 -13.65 20.56 0.82
N GLU A 194 -13.79 21.44 -0.18
CA GLU A 194 -13.59 21.07 -1.58
C GLU A 194 -12.14 20.69 -1.88
N ARG A 195 -11.15 21.41 -1.31
CA ARG A 195 -9.73 21.04 -1.41
C ARG A 195 -9.43 19.68 -0.81
N ILE A 196 -9.98 19.41 0.37
CA ILE A 196 -9.85 18.11 1.05
C ILE A 196 -10.50 17.01 0.21
N LYS A 197 -11.62 17.31 -0.45
CA LYS A 197 -12.31 16.37 -1.35
C LYS A 197 -11.56 16.12 -2.65
N ASP A 198 -10.89 17.11 -3.21
CA ASP A 198 -10.11 16.92 -4.43
C ASP A 198 -8.67 16.45 -4.17
N LEU A 199 -8.28 16.29 -2.90
CA LEU A 199 -6.96 15.81 -2.55
C LEU A 199 -6.71 14.40 -3.08
N ARG A 200 -5.71 14.29 -3.95
CA ARG A 200 -5.28 13.07 -4.65
C ARG A 200 -3.80 12.78 -4.38
N GLU A 201 -3.37 12.89 -3.13
CA GLU A 201 -1.98 12.67 -2.74
C GLU A 201 -1.84 11.54 -1.71
N GLY A 202 -0.72 10.81 -1.75
CA GLY A 202 -0.45 9.71 -0.82
C GLY A 202 -1.50 8.60 -0.90
N ALA A 203 -2.03 8.20 0.26
CA ALA A 203 -3.08 7.17 0.35
C ALA A 203 -4.50 7.66 0.01
N PHE A 204 -4.68 8.94 -0.34
CA PHE A 204 -5.95 9.44 -0.89
C PHE A 204 -6.10 9.11 -2.38
N LEU A 205 -5.00 8.71 -3.04
CA LEU A 205 -5.05 8.21 -4.40
C LEU A 205 -5.63 6.79 -4.40
N PRO A 206 -6.65 6.48 -5.21
CA PRO A 206 -7.16 5.12 -5.33
C PRO A 206 -6.04 4.16 -5.78
N TRP A 207 -6.02 2.92 -5.27
CA TRP A 207 -4.93 1.97 -5.57
C TRP A 207 -4.72 1.71 -7.07
N TYR A 208 -5.78 1.83 -7.88
CA TYR A 208 -5.72 1.69 -9.35
C TYR A 208 -5.02 2.87 -10.06
N GLN A 209 -4.86 4.01 -9.40
CA GLN A 209 -4.28 5.24 -9.96
C GLN A 209 -2.82 5.45 -9.59
N LEU A 210 -2.18 4.52 -8.84
CA LEU A 210 -0.77 4.70 -8.47
C LEU A 210 0.11 4.91 -9.72
N PRO A 211 1.04 5.88 -9.69
CA PRO A 211 1.82 6.30 -10.85
C PRO A 211 2.64 5.16 -11.47
N VAL A 212 3.08 4.19 -10.66
CA VAL A 212 3.78 3.00 -11.15
C VAL A 212 2.85 2.12 -11.99
N LEU A 213 1.60 1.93 -11.55
CA LEU A 213 0.60 1.19 -12.31
C LEU A 213 0.27 1.92 -13.62
N GLN A 214 0.12 3.25 -13.60
CA GLN A 214 -0.07 4.05 -14.82
C GLN A 214 1.12 3.97 -15.77
N SER A 215 2.36 4.01 -15.28
CA SER A 215 3.55 3.88 -16.12
C SER A 215 3.70 2.50 -16.76
N PHE A 216 3.10 1.46 -16.16
CA PHE A 216 3.04 0.12 -16.75
C PHE A 216 1.73 -0.15 -17.51
N GLY A 217 0.78 0.79 -17.64
CA GLY A 217 -0.46 0.59 -18.42
C GLY A 217 -1.72 0.16 -17.64
N GLY A 218 -1.72 0.27 -16.32
CA GLY A 218 -2.89 0.07 -15.45
C GLY A 218 -3.25 -1.41 -15.22
N LEU A 219 -4.51 -1.67 -14.89
CA LEU A 219 -5.04 -3.05 -14.75
C LEU A 219 -4.81 -3.90 -16.01
N SER A 220 -4.65 -3.28 -17.17
CA SER A 220 -4.42 -3.95 -18.44
C SER A 220 -3.08 -4.65 -18.51
N SER A 221 -2.03 -4.13 -17.86
CA SER A 221 -0.73 -4.80 -17.83
C SER A 221 -0.65 -5.86 -16.75
N LEU A 222 -1.38 -5.70 -15.64
CA LEU A 222 -1.63 -6.80 -14.71
C LEU A 222 -2.42 -7.92 -15.39
N TRP A 223 -3.44 -7.58 -16.18
CA TRP A 223 -4.21 -8.55 -16.95
C TRP A 223 -3.38 -9.21 -18.05
N LEU A 224 -2.55 -8.46 -18.78
CA LEU A 224 -1.59 -9.01 -19.75
C LEU A 224 -0.51 -9.85 -19.08
N ALA A 225 0.00 -9.47 -17.90
CA ALA A 225 0.95 -10.26 -17.14
C ALA A 225 0.30 -11.55 -16.62
N LEU A 226 -0.94 -11.47 -16.15
CA LEU A 226 -1.71 -12.61 -15.68
C LEU A 226 -2.09 -13.52 -16.85
N GLN A 227 -2.43 -12.96 -18.01
CA GLN A 227 -2.69 -13.70 -19.24
C GLN A 227 -1.41 -14.32 -19.81
N TYR A 228 -0.28 -13.62 -19.70
CA TYR A 228 1.03 -14.13 -20.06
C TYR A 228 1.41 -15.31 -19.16
N ILE A 229 1.18 -15.19 -17.85
CA ILE A 229 1.39 -16.26 -16.86
C ILE A 229 0.43 -17.44 -17.12
N THR A 230 -0.85 -17.21 -17.41
CA THR A 230 -1.80 -18.30 -17.72
C THR A 230 -1.48 -18.98 -19.05
N ASN A 231 -1.08 -18.23 -20.08
CA ASN A 231 -0.63 -18.81 -21.35
C ASN A 231 0.69 -19.59 -21.18
N LEU A 232 1.55 -19.17 -20.26
CA LEU A 232 2.75 -19.92 -19.88
C LEU A 232 2.37 -21.26 -19.22
N LEU A 233 1.37 -21.23 -18.33
CA LEU A 233 0.85 -22.40 -17.61
C LEU A 233 0.11 -23.39 -18.54
N GLU A 234 -0.71 -22.90 -19.48
CA GLU A 234 -1.44 -23.75 -20.44
C GLU A 234 -0.49 -24.45 -21.43
N ASN A 235 0.50 -23.74 -21.97
CA ASN A 235 1.47 -24.31 -22.90
C ASN A 235 2.45 -25.29 -22.23
N GLY A 236 2.70 -25.17 -20.92
CA GLY A 236 3.44 -26.17 -20.15
C GLY A 236 2.67 -27.49 -19.96
N SER A 237 1.33 -27.46 -20.00
CA SER A 237 0.50 -28.67 -19.77
C SER A 237 0.29 -29.54 -21.02
N LEU A 238 0.48 -28.98 -22.23
CA LEU A 238 0.31 -29.70 -23.51
C LEU A 238 1.61 -30.37 -24.01
N GLY A 239 2.69 -30.27 -23.23
CA GLY A 239 4.01 -30.83 -23.54
C GLY A 239 4.38 -32.13 -22.82
N HIS A 240 3.43 -32.81 -22.17
CA HIS A 240 3.60 -34.13 -21.56
C HIS A 240 2.54 -35.12 -22.02
#